data_AF-A0A9W7CEC1-F1
#
_entry.id   AF-A0A9W7CEC1-F1
#
_cell.length_a   1.000
_cell.length_b   1.000
_cell.length_c   1.000
_cell.angle_alpha   90.00
_cell.angle_beta   90.00
_cell.angle_gamma   90.00
#
_symmetry.space_group_name_H-M   'P 1'
#
loop_
_entity.id
_entity.type
_entity.pdbx_description
1 polymer ?
#
loop_
_entity_poly.entity_id
_entity_poly.type
_entity_poly.pdbx_seq_one_letter_code
_entity_poly.pdbx_strand_id
1 'polypeptide(L)'
;MDTEHITLIGATPTIDLAVFDRVAWLLPSAAPKLRSPIFHKVRRVRNRQGLFLRGAMGLNCRSFVLLLFLGCAILEAVCAFGVPNVGWRAVTDAQLSELENYSALPERVGSTSALGKMDVRRFKQSSWQWRAMHEGRITTSKAAAAAGLLEPAAAKVLDIPNSLFGHGKALAARDKLKGVGRLGEERFGELLGEREKLEVLDVVEGKPFYPHIGAVRMAWGNTQENTAIAVACDHFAKTGGRVEEVGLCLTEGDDGLFGASPDGLVRDGGGGVWALEVKNHCPFAEGRGAKAKKLERSERYIVRDRPAPESIMPWVIPQLMLESYAVGEECRGAVLVRLTATMGASILRVKRDDEYIFELLKWLRLFNERFLSDEEPGVDFFSSLPGHSEFVQRTSELANRDNVEMVEYVESRAVRRPGERNEPLIL
;
A
#
# COMPACT_ATOMS: atom_id res chain seq x y z
N MET A 1 -45.66 41.17 -14.22
CA MET A 1 -44.37 41.88 -14.25
C MET A 1 -43.35 40.81 -14.53
N ASP A 2 -43.20 40.52 -15.82
CA ASP A 2 -42.33 39.48 -16.35
C ASP A 2 -41.18 40.15 -17.12
N THR A 3 -39.99 39.58 -16.91
CA THR A 3 -38.88 39.40 -17.87
C THR A 3 -38.32 40.62 -18.61
N GLU A 4 -37.03 40.94 -18.41
CA GLU A 4 -35.92 40.57 -19.32
C GLU A 4 -34.62 41.34 -19.02
N HIS A 5 -33.50 40.76 -19.49
CA HIS A 5 -32.14 41.29 -19.64
C HIS A 5 -31.13 41.17 -18.49
N ILE A 6 -30.29 40.13 -18.55
CA ILE A 6 -28.83 40.29 -18.41
C ILE A 6 -28.13 39.49 -19.52
N THR A 7 -27.46 40.22 -20.40
CA THR A 7 -26.59 39.70 -21.47
C THR A 7 -25.19 39.46 -20.89
N LEU A 8 -24.68 38.23 -20.91
CA LEU A 8 -23.27 37.92 -20.60
C LEU A 8 -22.46 37.88 -21.90
N ILE A 9 -21.63 38.90 -22.12
CA ILE A 9 -20.64 38.97 -23.19
C ILE A 9 -19.30 38.44 -22.65
N GLY A 10 -18.79 37.41 -23.32
CA GLY A 10 -17.37 37.14 -23.66
C GLY A 10 -16.27 37.40 -22.64
N ALA A 11 -15.68 36.32 -22.13
CA ALA A 11 -14.25 36.26 -21.86
C ALA A 11 -13.72 34.85 -22.18
N THR A 12 -12.97 34.72 -23.28
CA THR A 12 -12.09 33.57 -23.50
C THR A 12 -10.92 33.67 -22.52
N PRO A 13 -10.59 32.63 -21.74
CA PRO A 13 -9.41 32.67 -20.88
C PRO A 13 -8.16 32.68 -21.76
N THR A 14 -7.42 33.79 -21.71
CA THR A 14 -6.07 33.88 -22.24
C THR A 14 -5.16 33.08 -21.32
N ILE A 15 -4.68 31.91 -21.78
CA ILE A 15 -3.64 31.16 -21.08
C ILE A 15 -2.33 31.93 -21.25
N ASP A 16 -1.71 32.28 -20.12
CA ASP A 16 -0.44 32.98 -20.04
C ASP A 16 0.69 32.12 -20.63
N LEU A 17 1.41 32.68 -21.61
CA LEU A 17 2.57 32.04 -22.25
C LEU A 17 3.72 31.79 -21.25
N ALA A 18 3.73 32.45 -20.09
CA ALA A 18 4.69 32.21 -19.02
C ALA A 18 4.60 30.79 -18.41
N VAL A 19 3.51 30.05 -18.63
CA VAL A 19 3.38 28.65 -18.19
C VAL A 19 4.25 27.72 -19.05
N PHE A 20 4.45 28.06 -20.32
CA PHE A 20 5.22 27.24 -21.27
C PHE A 20 6.72 27.21 -20.92
N ASP A 21 7.27 28.36 -20.51
CA ASP A 21 8.68 28.48 -20.10
C ASP A 21 8.96 27.82 -18.73
N ARG A 22 7.94 27.63 -17.88
CA ARG A 22 8.08 26.95 -16.57
C ARG A 22 8.10 25.43 -16.68
N VAL A 23 7.34 24.85 -17.62
CA VAL A 23 7.33 23.38 -17.85
C VAL A 23 8.63 22.90 -18.51
N ALA A 24 9.27 23.75 -19.32
CA ALA A 24 10.57 23.44 -19.93
C ALA A 24 11.70 23.26 -18.89
N TRP A 25 11.52 23.76 -17.66
CA TRP A 25 12.48 23.68 -16.56
C TRP A 25 12.40 22.38 -15.73
N LEU A 26 11.33 21.58 -15.89
CA LEU A 26 11.15 20.28 -15.21
C LEU A 26 11.94 19.13 -15.87
N LEU A 27 12.63 19.40 -16.98
CA LEU A 27 13.54 18.46 -17.63
C LEU A 27 14.97 18.72 -17.14
N PRO A 28 15.73 17.71 -16.68
CA PRO A 28 17.10 17.92 -16.24
C PRO A 28 17.95 18.55 -17.36
N SER A 29 18.63 19.66 -17.06
CA SER A 29 19.44 20.47 -17.97
C SER A 29 20.69 19.79 -18.54
N ALA A 30 20.77 18.47 -18.54
CA ALA A 30 21.95 17.71 -18.95
C ALA A 30 21.65 16.83 -20.17
N ALA A 31 21.59 17.43 -21.36
CA ALA A 31 22.10 16.86 -22.62
C ALA A 31 21.73 17.74 -23.84
N PRO A 32 22.65 18.57 -24.38
CA PRO A 32 22.49 19.10 -25.72
C PRO A 32 22.91 18.01 -26.72
N LYS A 33 21.98 17.62 -27.61
CA LYS A 33 22.10 16.66 -28.74
C LYS A 33 21.45 15.28 -28.55
N LEU A 34 20.13 15.26 -28.33
CA LEU A 34 19.30 14.13 -28.78
C LEU A 34 18.15 14.68 -29.62
N ARG A 35 18.31 14.64 -30.95
CA ARG A 35 17.20 14.74 -31.89
C ARG A 35 16.33 13.50 -31.68
N SER A 36 15.38 13.61 -30.76
CA SER A 36 14.54 12.51 -30.30
C SER A 36 13.57 12.03 -31.39
N PRO A 37 13.28 10.71 -31.48
CA PRO A 37 12.21 10.13 -32.31
C PRO A 37 10.81 10.72 -32.06
N ILE A 38 10.64 11.42 -30.93
CA ILE A 38 9.40 12.09 -30.50
C ILE A 38 8.96 13.16 -31.50
N PHE A 39 9.88 13.97 -32.04
CA PHE A 39 9.55 15.00 -33.04
C PHE A 39 8.97 14.38 -34.33
N HIS A 40 9.40 13.18 -34.71
CA HIS A 40 8.86 12.48 -35.88
C HIS A 40 7.50 11.81 -35.59
N LYS A 41 7.26 11.33 -34.37
CA LYS A 41 5.98 10.72 -33.97
C LYS A 41 4.87 11.78 -33.83
N VAL A 42 5.16 12.92 -33.20
CA VAL A 42 4.22 14.04 -33.07
C VAL A 42 3.86 14.64 -34.45
N ARG A 43 4.84 14.73 -35.37
CA ARG A 43 4.60 15.20 -36.74
C ARG A 43 3.76 14.22 -37.59
N ARG A 44 3.82 12.91 -37.32
CA ARG A 44 2.96 11.90 -37.97
C ARG A 44 1.51 11.91 -37.49
N VAL A 45 1.26 12.18 -36.21
CA VAL A 45 -0.11 12.32 -35.67
C VAL A 45 -0.80 13.55 -36.28
N ARG A 46 -0.07 14.66 -36.42
CA ARG A 46 -0.56 15.89 -37.06
C ARG A 46 -0.99 15.69 -38.53
N ASN A 47 -0.32 14.79 -39.26
CA ASN A 47 -0.62 14.53 -40.69
C ASN A 47 -1.71 13.46 -40.92
N ARG A 48 -2.03 12.61 -39.94
CA ARG A 48 -3.08 11.57 -40.10
C ARG A 48 -4.44 11.96 -39.50
N GLN A 49 -4.50 12.88 -38.54
CA GLN A 49 -5.75 13.28 -37.88
C GLN A 49 -6.32 14.62 -38.36
N GLY A 50 -5.58 15.37 -39.19
CA GLY A 50 -6.06 16.63 -39.79
C GLY A 50 -7.25 16.49 -40.74
N LEU A 51 -7.67 15.25 -41.08
CA LEU A 51 -8.76 15.00 -42.02
C LEU A 51 -10.05 14.42 -41.39
N PHE A 52 -10.05 14.03 -40.11
CA PHE A 52 -11.16 13.22 -39.56
C PHE A 52 -11.91 13.81 -38.35
N LEU A 53 -11.51 14.98 -37.83
CA LEU A 53 -12.14 15.56 -36.65
C LEU A 53 -12.48 17.04 -36.86
N ARG A 54 -13.48 17.29 -37.70
CA ARG A 54 -14.23 18.57 -37.73
C ARG A 54 -15.65 18.44 -37.16
N GLY A 55 -16.06 17.26 -36.70
CA GLY A 55 -17.48 16.98 -36.41
C GLY A 55 -17.84 16.58 -34.98
N ALA A 56 -16.90 16.37 -34.06
CA ALA A 56 -17.25 15.87 -32.73
C ALA A 56 -16.51 16.65 -31.64
N MET A 57 -17.31 17.32 -30.81
CA MET A 57 -16.94 18.09 -29.61
C MET A 57 -16.23 19.42 -29.86
N GLY A 58 -16.92 20.52 -29.50
CA GLY A 58 -16.45 21.90 -29.55
C GLY A 58 -15.33 22.24 -28.56
N LEU A 59 -14.37 21.33 -28.37
CA LEU A 59 -13.10 21.64 -27.75
C LEU A 59 -12.21 22.29 -28.81
N ASN A 60 -11.74 23.51 -28.54
CA ASN A 60 -10.77 24.12 -29.44
C ASN A 60 -9.52 23.21 -29.52
N CYS A 61 -8.86 23.13 -30.68
CA CYS A 61 -7.70 22.26 -30.88
C CYS A 61 -6.56 22.50 -29.88
N ARG A 62 -6.48 23.69 -29.25
CA ARG A 62 -5.46 24.01 -28.24
C ARG A 62 -5.75 23.33 -26.90
N SER A 63 -7.01 23.28 -26.45
CA SER A 63 -7.42 22.58 -25.22
C SER A 63 -7.19 21.06 -25.34
N PHE A 64 -7.45 20.48 -26.51
CA PHE A 64 -7.19 19.07 -26.78
C PHE A 64 -5.69 18.74 -26.81
N VAL A 65 -4.88 19.62 -27.40
CA VAL A 65 -3.41 19.48 -27.40
C VAL A 65 -2.84 19.62 -25.99
N LEU A 66 -3.33 20.57 -25.18
CA LEU A 66 -2.91 20.75 -23.79
C LEU A 66 -3.24 19.52 -22.92
N LEU A 67 -4.45 18.97 -23.04
CA LEU A 67 -4.86 17.73 -22.37
C LEU A 67 -3.98 16.53 -22.76
N LEU A 68 -3.58 16.43 -24.03
CA LEU A 68 -2.65 15.41 -24.51
C LEU A 68 -1.24 15.60 -23.91
N PHE A 69 -0.74 16.84 -23.85
CA PHE A 69 0.57 17.13 -23.27
C PHE A 69 0.60 16.87 -21.76
N LEU A 70 -0.45 17.26 -21.03
CA LEU A 70 -0.56 17.08 -19.58
C LEU A 70 -0.72 15.60 -19.20
N GLY A 71 -1.55 14.87 -19.94
CA GLY A 71 -1.66 13.41 -19.82
C GLY A 71 -0.33 12.71 -20.13
N CYS A 72 0.41 13.15 -21.15
CA CYS A 72 1.74 12.63 -21.46
C CYS A 72 2.78 12.93 -20.37
N ALA A 73 2.76 14.11 -19.76
CA ALA A 73 3.72 14.48 -18.71
C ALA A 73 3.54 13.65 -17.42
N ILE A 74 2.29 13.37 -17.02
CA ILE A 74 2.00 12.50 -15.88
C ILE A 74 2.42 11.05 -16.18
N LEU A 75 2.15 10.56 -17.40
CA LEU A 75 2.59 9.24 -17.85
C LEU A 75 4.11 9.10 -17.92
N GLU A 76 4.84 10.14 -18.34
CA GLU A 76 6.31 10.14 -18.36
C GLU A 76 6.93 10.25 -16.95
N ALA A 77 6.29 10.97 -16.01
CA ALA A 77 6.76 11.07 -14.63
C ALA A 77 6.54 9.77 -13.84
N VAL A 78 5.44 9.05 -14.12
CA VAL A 78 5.10 7.76 -13.49
C VAL A 78 5.85 6.60 -14.16
N CYS A 79 6.10 6.66 -15.47
CA CYS A 79 6.91 5.69 -16.21
C CYS A 79 8.08 6.40 -16.91
N ALA A 80 9.18 6.64 -16.17
CA ALA A 80 10.38 7.24 -16.75
C ALA A 80 10.99 6.29 -17.81
N PHE A 81 10.78 6.60 -19.09
CA PHE A 81 11.27 5.82 -20.24
C PHE A 81 10.80 4.36 -20.25
N GLY A 82 9.55 4.12 -19.82
CA GLY A 82 8.94 2.78 -19.77
C GLY A 82 9.35 1.93 -18.56
N VAL A 83 10.28 2.43 -17.74
CA VAL A 83 10.59 1.84 -16.43
C VAL A 83 9.61 2.38 -15.39
N PRO A 84 8.96 1.52 -14.59
CA PRO A 84 8.12 1.96 -13.49
C PRO A 84 8.89 2.85 -12.51
N ASN A 85 8.45 4.10 -12.32
CA ASN A 85 9.00 4.99 -11.31
C ASN A 85 8.29 4.74 -9.97
N VAL A 86 8.76 3.76 -9.20
CA VAL A 86 8.11 3.40 -7.94
C VAL A 86 8.24 4.47 -6.85
N GLY A 87 9.30 5.28 -6.94
CA GLY A 87 9.55 6.43 -6.07
C GLY A 87 8.82 7.70 -6.50
N TRP A 88 7.97 7.63 -7.54
CA TRP A 88 7.21 8.80 -7.95
C TRP A 88 6.40 9.31 -6.77
N ARG A 89 6.70 10.55 -6.35
CA ARG A 89 5.95 11.22 -5.31
C ARG A 89 5.95 10.45 -3.96
N ALA A 90 7.00 9.67 -3.66
CA ALA A 90 7.12 8.97 -2.39
C ALA A 90 7.64 9.89 -1.26
N VAL A 91 7.08 9.75 -0.06
CA VAL A 91 7.61 10.34 1.18
C VAL A 91 8.71 9.43 1.74
N THR A 92 9.86 10.00 2.09
CA THR A 92 10.97 9.26 2.71
C THR A 92 10.78 9.13 4.22
N ASP A 93 11.51 8.21 4.86
CA ASP A 93 11.50 8.07 6.33
C ASP A 93 11.87 9.37 7.04
N ALA A 94 12.88 10.09 6.52
CA ALA A 94 13.32 11.38 7.06
C ALA A 94 12.20 12.43 7.00
N GLN A 95 11.53 12.54 5.84
CA GLN A 95 10.40 13.45 5.65
C GLN A 95 9.21 13.10 6.55
N LEU A 96 8.92 11.80 6.73
CA LEU A 96 7.85 11.36 7.63
C LEU A 96 8.18 11.70 9.10
N SER A 97 9.44 11.56 9.49
CA SER A 97 9.94 11.83 10.84
C SER A 97 9.95 13.32 11.20
N GLU A 98 9.89 14.20 10.21
CA GLU A 98 9.74 15.65 10.39
C GLU A 98 8.29 16.09 10.70
N LEU A 99 7.30 15.20 10.56
CA LEU A 99 5.91 15.53 10.89
C LEU A 99 5.72 15.62 12.41
N GLU A 100 5.21 16.76 12.89
CA GLU A 100 5.01 17.02 14.33
C GLU A 100 4.08 16.00 15.02
N ASN A 101 3.19 15.38 14.25
CA ASN A 101 2.21 14.41 14.73
C ASN A 101 2.53 12.97 14.32
N TYR A 102 3.77 12.71 13.93
CA TYR A 102 4.34 11.37 13.79
C TYR A 102 5.36 11.12 14.89
N SER A 103 5.31 9.96 15.53
CA SER A 103 6.28 9.54 16.55
C SER A 103 7.03 8.31 16.07
N ALA A 104 8.21 8.52 15.52
CA ALA A 104 9.08 7.44 15.05
C ALA A 104 9.65 6.60 16.20
N LEU A 105 9.91 5.33 15.94
CA LEU A 105 10.71 4.50 16.83
C LEU A 105 12.18 4.98 16.81
N PRO A 106 12.93 4.77 17.91
CA PRO A 106 14.35 5.09 17.92
C PRO A 106 15.13 4.20 16.94
N GLU A 107 16.18 4.76 16.33
CA GLU A 107 17.05 4.02 15.38
C GLU A 107 17.79 2.85 16.05
N ARG A 108 18.08 3.00 17.35
CA ARG A 108 18.71 1.98 18.18
C ARG A 108 17.93 1.85 19.47
N VAL A 109 17.48 0.63 19.76
CA VAL A 109 17.02 0.25 21.10
C VAL A 109 18.27 0.00 21.95
N GLY A 110 18.36 0.61 23.14
CA GLY A 110 19.52 0.47 24.04
C GLY A 110 19.79 -0.98 24.48
N SER A 111 20.90 -1.19 25.22
CA SER A 111 21.41 -2.49 25.67
C SER A 111 20.29 -3.50 25.99
N THR A 112 20.24 -4.58 25.22
CA THR A 112 19.16 -5.56 25.11
C THR A 112 19.13 -6.62 26.22
N SER A 113 19.93 -6.44 27.29
CA SER A 113 20.16 -7.45 28.32
C SER A 113 18.95 -7.76 29.23
N ALA A 114 17.81 -7.10 29.01
CA ALA A 114 16.54 -7.38 29.70
C ALA A 114 15.32 -6.98 28.84
N LEU A 115 15.28 -7.41 27.57
CA LEU A 115 14.11 -7.16 26.72
C LEU A 115 12.91 -7.98 27.22
N GLY A 116 11.87 -7.32 27.71
CA GLY A 116 10.57 -7.96 27.93
C GLY A 116 9.80 -8.12 26.62
N LYS A 117 8.70 -8.88 26.64
CA LYS A 117 7.78 -9.07 25.48
C LYS A 117 7.30 -7.74 24.86
N MET A 118 7.20 -6.68 25.66
CA MET A 118 6.80 -5.34 25.20
C MET A 118 7.91 -4.58 24.48
N ASP A 119 9.17 -4.94 24.67
CA ASP A 119 10.29 -4.26 24.00
C ASP A 119 10.41 -4.65 22.52
N VAL A 120 9.79 -5.77 22.12
CA VAL A 120 9.75 -6.23 20.72
C VAL A 120 8.98 -5.25 19.82
N ARG A 121 8.00 -4.54 20.38
CA ARG A 121 7.24 -3.47 19.71
C ARG A 121 8.11 -2.24 19.38
N ARG A 122 9.32 -2.15 19.93
CA ARG A 122 10.24 -1.03 19.73
C ARG A 122 11.23 -1.25 18.59
N PHE A 123 11.25 -2.44 18.00
CA PHE A 123 12.08 -2.71 16.83
C PHE A 123 11.40 -2.20 15.56
N LYS A 124 12.05 -1.27 14.87
CA LYS A 124 11.61 -0.80 13.55
C LYS A 124 11.39 -1.95 12.59
N GLN A 125 10.38 -1.85 11.73
CA GLN A 125 10.07 -2.91 10.76
C GLN A 125 11.21 -3.19 9.77
N SER A 126 12.02 -2.17 9.46
CA SER A 126 13.22 -2.30 8.62
C SER A 126 14.38 -3.06 9.30
N SER A 127 14.35 -3.15 10.63
CA SER A 127 15.42 -3.74 11.43
C SER A 127 15.54 -5.25 11.23
N TRP A 128 16.73 -5.79 11.48
CA TRP A 128 16.91 -7.23 11.47
C TRP A 128 16.28 -7.89 12.70
N GLN A 129 16.22 -7.18 13.85
CA GLN A 129 15.58 -7.66 15.07
C GLN A 129 14.10 -7.96 14.83
N TRP A 130 13.41 -7.03 14.16
CA TRP A 130 12.02 -7.24 13.75
C TRP A 130 11.87 -8.48 12.87
N ARG A 131 12.74 -8.66 11.86
CA ARG A 131 12.72 -9.84 10.97
C ARG A 131 12.96 -11.15 11.73
N ALA A 132 13.90 -11.14 12.67
CA ALA A 132 14.21 -12.30 13.50
C ALA A 132 13.02 -12.70 14.38
N MET A 133 12.32 -11.73 14.96
CA MET A 133 11.17 -11.98 15.85
C MET A 133 9.92 -12.47 15.13
N HIS A 134 9.84 -12.28 13.81
CA HIS A 134 8.80 -12.83 12.95
C HIS A 134 8.98 -14.32 12.62
N GLU A 135 10.16 -14.89 12.85
CA GLU A 135 10.45 -16.27 12.46
C GLU A 135 9.72 -17.28 13.34
N GLY A 136 9.13 -18.31 12.73
CA GLY A 136 8.38 -19.35 13.43
C GLY A 136 7.02 -18.89 14.00
N ARG A 137 6.48 -17.76 13.53
CA ARG A 137 5.18 -17.20 13.95
C ARG A 137 4.24 -17.00 12.77
N ILE A 138 2.93 -17.15 13.01
CA ILE A 138 1.93 -16.65 12.06
C ILE A 138 1.76 -15.16 12.33
N THR A 139 2.10 -14.35 11.33
CA THR A 139 1.84 -12.91 11.38
C THR A 139 0.65 -12.52 10.51
N THR A 140 0.21 -11.27 10.65
CA THR A 140 -1.02 -10.73 10.06
C THR A 140 -1.14 -10.98 8.56
N SER A 141 -0.06 -10.80 7.80
CA SER A 141 -0.03 -11.06 6.35
C SER A 141 -0.29 -12.53 5.95
N LYS A 142 -0.20 -13.47 6.90
CA LYS A 142 -0.45 -14.90 6.72
C LYS A 142 -1.75 -15.37 7.37
N ALA A 143 -2.39 -14.55 8.21
CA ALA A 143 -3.58 -14.94 8.96
C ALA A 143 -4.72 -15.42 8.04
N ALA A 144 -5.03 -14.67 6.97
CA ALA A 144 -6.06 -15.07 6.02
C ALA A 144 -5.75 -16.41 5.32
N ALA A 145 -4.48 -16.66 4.98
CA ALA A 145 -4.06 -17.91 4.36
C ALA A 145 -4.18 -19.09 5.34
N ALA A 146 -3.65 -18.93 6.55
CA ALA A 146 -3.69 -19.95 7.59
C ALA A 146 -5.12 -20.26 8.06
N ALA A 147 -6.02 -19.27 8.06
CA ALA A 147 -7.44 -19.47 8.36
C ALA A 147 -8.23 -20.10 7.19
N GLY A 148 -7.59 -20.46 6.08
CA GLY A 148 -8.22 -21.09 4.92
C GLY A 148 -9.08 -20.16 4.06
N LEU A 149 -9.01 -18.83 4.27
CA LEU A 149 -9.82 -17.86 3.54
C LEU A 149 -9.29 -17.61 2.11
N LEU A 150 -8.03 -17.95 1.86
CA LEU A 150 -7.39 -17.87 0.54
C LEU A 150 -7.40 -19.21 -0.23
N GLU A 151 -8.14 -20.21 0.25
CA GLU A 151 -8.39 -21.45 -0.48
C GLU A 151 -9.54 -21.27 -1.48
N PRO A 152 -9.58 -22.03 -2.60
CA PRO A 152 -10.55 -21.83 -3.68
C PRO A 152 -12.02 -21.72 -3.26
N ALA A 153 -12.49 -22.57 -2.34
CA ALA A 153 -13.88 -22.58 -1.89
C ALA A 153 -14.25 -21.29 -1.14
N ALA A 154 -13.44 -20.90 -0.15
CA ALA A 154 -13.66 -19.68 0.63
C ALA A 154 -13.45 -18.42 -0.22
N ALA A 155 -12.41 -18.41 -1.06
CA ALA A 155 -12.08 -17.29 -1.93
C ALA A 155 -13.20 -16.96 -2.91
N LYS A 156 -13.93 -17.98 -3.40
CA LYS A 156 -15.10 -17.79 -4.26
C LYS A 156 -16.25 -17.09 -3.53
N VAL A 157 -16.49 -17.44 -2.27
CA VAL A 157 -17.53 -16.79 -1.44
C VAL A 157 -17.16 -15.34 -1.14
N LEU A 158 -15.89 -15.07 -0.87
CA LEU A 158 -15.35 -13.75 -0.54
C LEU A 158 -15.04 -12.85 -1.76
N ASP A 159 -15.35 -13.32 -2.99
CA ASP A 159 -15.02 -12.65 -4.26
C ASP A 159 -13.54 -12.21 -4.34
N ILE A 160 -12.63 -13.07 -3.90
CA ILE A 160 -11.19 -12.79 -3.93
C ILE A 160 -10.68 -12.95 -5.37
N PRO A 161 -9.93 -11.97 -5.92
CA PRO A 161 -9.32 -12.12 -7.24
C PRO A 161 -8.40 -13.34 -7.32
N ASN A 162 -8.46 -14.09 -8.44
CA ASN A 162 -7.64 -15.28 -8.71
C ASN A 162 -6.12 -15.07 -8.53
N SER A 163 -5.63 -13.83 -8.61
CA SER A 163 -4.21 -13.52 -8.37
C SER A 163 -3.81 -13.49 -6.89
N LEU A 164 -4.78 -13.46 -5.98
CA LEU A 164 -4.57 -13.28 -4.54
C LEU A 164 -4.85 -14.54 -3.72
N PHE A 165 -5.65 -15.47 -4.23
CA PHE A 165 -5.93 -16.75 -3.59
C PHE A 165 -5.20 -17.91 -4.29
N GLY A 166 -5.11 -19.03 -3.59
CA GLY A 166 -4.53 -20.27 -4.11
C GLY A 166 -3.75 -21.01 -3.05
N HIS A 167 -3.66 -22.33 -3.22
CA HIS A 167 -3.11 -23.25 -2.23
C HIS A 167 -1.66 -22.93 -1.79
N GLY A 168 -0.85 -22.37 -2.70
CA GLY A 168 0.51 -21.92 -2.38
C GLY A 168 0.58 -20.86 -1.27
N LYS A 169 -0.52 -20.16 -0.95
CA LYS A 169 -0.58 -19.22 0.17
C LYS A 169 -0.56 -19.94 1.52
N ALA A 170 -1.29 -21.05 1.64
CA ALA A 170 -1.30 -21.88 2.84
C ALA A 170 0.05 -22.58 3.02
N LEU A 171 0.64 -23.11 1.95
CA LEU A 171 2.00 -23.67 1.98
C LEU A 171 3.01 -22.62 2.44
N ALA A 172 2.96 -21.39 1.91
CA ALA A 172 3.84 -20.32 2.36
C ALA A 172 3.61 -19.89 3.83
N ALA A 173 2.40 -20.04 4.35
CA ALA A 173 2.12 -19.79 5.78
C ALA A 173 2.69 -20.92 6.66
N ARG A 174 2.55 -22.18 6.22
CA ARG A 174 3.17 -23.34 6.87
C ARG A 174 4.69 -23.28 6.85
N ASP A 175 5.30 -22.98 5.71
CA ASP A 175 6.76 -22.92 5.59
C ASP A 175 7.33 -21.84 6.50
N LYS A 176 6.60 -20.73 6.70
CA LYS A 176 6.96 -19.69 7.67
C LYS A 176 6.88 -20.18 9.13
N LEU A 177 5.91 -21.03 9.45
CA LEU A 177 5.81 -21.70 10.76
C LEU A 177 6.96 -22.69 11.00
N LYS A 178 7.36 -23.43 9.96
CA LYS A 178 8.46 -24.41 9.99
C LYS A 178 9.85 -23.79 9.94
N GLY A 179 9.95 -22.50 9.59
CA GLY A 179 11.19 -21.73 9.58
C GLY A 179 11.96 -21.83 10.90
N VAL A 180 13.27 -21.56 10.84
CA VAL A 180 14.26 -21.84 11.91
C VAL A 180 13.64 -21.51 13.27
N GLY A 181 13.42 -22.56 14.08
CA GLY A 181 12.46 -22.58 15.19
C GLY A 181 12.41 -21.30 16.02
N ARG A 182 11.20 -20.95 16.48
CA ARG A 182 10.89 -19.76 17.32
C ARG A 182 12.14 -19.36 18.08
N LEU A 183 12.72 -18.21 17.76
CA LEU A 183 13.83 -17.70 18.55
C LEU A 183 13.29 -17.52 19.97
N GLY A 184 13.62 -18.46 20.86
CA GLY A 184 13.45 -18.29 22.28
C GLY A 184 14.29 -17.10 22.73
N GLU A 185 13.89 -16.46 23.82
CA GLU A 185 14.58 -15.30 24.40
C GLU A 185 16.10 -15.56 24.56
N GLU A 186 16.49 -16.81 24.84
CA GLU A 186 17.88 -17.26 24.98
C GLU A 186 18.70 -17.21 23.68
N ARG A 187 18.17 -17.71 22.55
CA ARG A 187 18.88 -17.71 21.24
C ARG A 187 18.92 -16.32 20.60
N PHE A 188 18.00 -15.44 20.98
CA PHE A 188 18.01 -14.04 20.56
C PHE A 188 19.20 -13.29 21.16
N GLY A 189 19.55 -13.56 22.43
CA GLY A 189 20.75 -13.02 23.09
C GLY A 189 22.06 -13.38 22.39
N GLU A 190 22.17 -14.60 21.86
CA GLU A 190 23.35 -15.08 21.12
C GLU A 190 23.48 -14.41 19.73
N LEU A 191 22.37 -14.27 18.99
CA LEU A 191 22.35 -13.61 17.68
C LEU A 191 22.69 -12.11 17.75
N LEU A 192 22.35 -11.45 18.85
CA LEU A 192 22.71 -10.06 19.11
C LEU A 192 24.24 -9.87 19.22
N GLY A 193 24.94 -10.83 19.82
CA GLY A 193 26.41 -10.78 19.96
C GLY A 193 27.18 -11.10 18.68
N GLU A 194 26.60 -11.89 17.77
CA GLU A 194 27.29 -12.34 16.54
C GLU A 194 27.16 -11.36 15.36
N ARG A 195 26.10 -10.54 15.31
CA ARG A 195 25.78 -9.70 14.13
C ARG A 195 26.13 -8.22 14.18
N GLU A 196 26.64 -7.71 15.30
CA GLU A 196 27.31 -6.39 15.33
C GLU A 196 28.50 -6.30 14.33
N LYS A 197 28.90 -7.42 13.71
CA LYS A 197 29.99 -7.52 12.71
C LYS A 197 29.55 -7.53 11.23
N LEU A 198 28.26 -7.48 10.91
CA LEU A 198 27.75 -7.80 9.55
C LEU A 198 26.98 -6.68 8.84
N GLU A 199 27.16 -5.41 9.23
CA GLU A 199 26.62 -4.25 8.50
C GLU A 199 27.59 -3.71 7.44
N VAL A 200 27.87 -4.48 6.39
CA VAL A 200 28.34 -3.96 5.10
C VAL A 200 27.82 -4.91 4.01
N LEU A 201 27.48 -4.36 2.84
CA LEU A 201 27.07 -4.98 1.55
C LEU A 201 25.60 -4.62 1.21
N ASP A 202 25.23 -3.97 0.11
CA ASP A 202 25.92 -3.37 -1.04
C ASP A 202 24.90 -2.40 -1.69
N VAL A 203 25.32 -1.20 -2.07
CA VAL A 203 24.56 -0.36 -3.03
C VAL A 203 25.31 -0.40 -4.34
N VAL A 204 24.88 -1.26 -5.26
CA VAL A 204 25.37 -1.24 -6.64
C VAL A 204 24.53 -0.22 -7.41
N GLU A 205 25.19 0.83 -7.91
CA GLU A 205 24.64 1.78 -8.85
C GLU A 205 24.11 1.05 -10.10
N GLY A 206 22.79 1.06 -10.26
CA GLY A 206 22.10 0.52 -11.42
C GLY A 206 20.62 0.90 -11.35
N LYS A 207 20.00 1.14 -12.51
CA LYS A 207 18.54 1.35 -12.58
C LYS A 207 17.83 0.15 -11.94
N PRO A 208 16.76 0.35 -11.15
CA PRO A 208 16.06 -0.75 -10.52
C PRO A 208 15.51 -1.72 -11.58
N PHE A 209 15.90 -3.00 -11.46
CA PHE A 209 15.42 -4.07 -12.33
C PHE A 209 14.27 -4.81 -11.65
N TYR A 210 13.08 -4.78 -12.28
CA TYR A 210 11.92 -5.53 -11.81
C TYR A 210 11.64 -6.73 -12.74
N PRO A 211 11.81 -7.99 -12.26
CA PRO A 211 11.73 -9.17 -13.11
C PRO A 211 10.32 -9.44 -13.69
N HIS A 212 9.26 -8.97 -13.01
CA HIS A 212 7.86 -9.11 -13.40
C HIS A 212 6.98 -8.07 -12.70
N ILE A 213 5.73 -7.87 -13.16
CA ILE A 213 4.80 -6.90 -12.56
C ILE A 213 4.56 -7.08 -11.06
N GLY A 214 4.58 -8.32 -10.56
CA GLY A 214 4.49 -8.58 -9.13
C GLY A 214 5.60 -7.89 -8.32
N ALA A 215 6.83 -7.87 -8.82
CA ALA A 215 7.96 -7.21 -8.16
C ALA A 215 7.81 -5.69 -8.18
N VAL A 216 7.31 -5.12 -9.28
CA VAL A 216 6.98 -3.69 -9.38
C VAL A 216 5.90 -3.32 -8.35
N ARG A 217 4.87 -4.15 -8.19
CA ARG A 217 3.77 -3.91 -7.25
C ARG A 217 4.23 -3.95 -5.79
N MET A 218 5.10 -4.90 -5.45
CA MET A 218 5.69 -4.97 -4.10
C MET A 218 6.59 -3.77 -3.84
N ALA A 219 7.45 -3.41 -4.80
CA ALA A 219 8.30 -2.22 -4.66
C ALA A 219 7.47 -0.94 -4.51
N TRP A 220 6.43 -0.76 -5.34
CA TRP A 220 5.48 0.35 -5.18
C TRP A 220 4.83 0.38 -3.80
N GLY A 221 4.34 -0.79 -3.34
CA GLY A 221 3.73 -0.95 -2.02
C GLY A 221 4.61 -0.40 -0.92
N ASN A 222 5.84 -0.91 -0.83
CA ASN A 222 6.80 -0.54 0.20
C ASN A 222 7.25 0.92 0.08
N THR A 223 7.56 1.38 -1.14
CA THR A 223 8.04 2.76 -1.36
C THR A 223 6.99 3.81 -1.03
N GLN A 224 5.70 3.49 -1.14
CA GLN A 224 4.60 4.44 -0.89
C GLN A 224 4.00 4.36 0.51
N GLU A 225 4.49 3.45 1.36
CA GLU A 225 3.99 3.21 2.72
C GLU A 225 3.96 4.51 3.56
N ASN A 226 5.10 5.18 3.67
CA ASN A 226 5.23 6.46 4.37
C ASN A 226 4.32 7.56 3.80
N THR A 227 4.01 7.51 2.50
CA THR A 227 3.10 8.49 1.89
C THR A 227 1.68 8.27 2.40
N ALA A 228 1.26 7.02 2.55
CA ALA A 228 -0.03 6.70 3.13
C ALA A 228 -0.07 6.96 4.65
N ILE A 229 1.03 6.71 5.36
CA ILE A 229 1.14 7.08 6.79
C ILE A 229 1.05 8.60 6.97
N ALA A 230 1.72 9.39 6.13
CA ALA A 230 1.60 10.84 6.15
C ALA A 230 0.16 11.34 5.92
N VAL A 231 -0.61 10.67 5.06
CA VAL A 231 -2.06 10.94 4.91
C VAL A 231 -2.82 10.68 6.22
N ALA A 232 -2.51 9.59 6.93
CA ALA A 232 -3.10 9.33 8.24
C ALA A 232 -2.73 10.44 9.22
N CYS A 233 -1.45 10.82 9.29
CA CYS A 233 -0.97 11.92 10.11
C CYS A 233 -1.80 13.18 9.85
N ASP A 234 -1.85 13.68 8.61
CA ASP A 234 -2.58 14.92 8.29
C ASP A 234 -4.06 14.86 8.68
N HIS A 235 -4.72 13.70 8.49
CA HIS A 235 -6.11 13.52 8.91
C HIS A 235 -6.27 13.63 10.43
N PHE A 236 -5.53 12.83 11.19
CA PHE A 236 -5.71 12.73 12.63
C PHE A 236 -5.19 13.97 13.39
N ALA A 237 -4.24 14.72 12.82
CA ALA A 237 -3.83 16.02 13.37
C ALA A 237 -4.99 17.02 13.49
N LYS A 238 -5.99 16.96 12.57
CA LYS A 238 -7.15 17.87 12.57
C LYS A 238 -7.96 17.78 13.86
N THR A 239 -7.90 16.65 14.55
CA THR A 239 -8.61 16.40 15.82
C THR A 239 -7.66 16.27 17.01
N GLY A 240 -6.38 16.65 16.86
CA GLY A 240 -5.37 16.55 17.92
C GLY A 240 -4.80 15.14 18.11
N GLY A 241 -5.05 14.22 17.18
CA GLY A 241 -4.46 12.89 17.18
C GLY A 241 -3.06 12.85 16.57
N ARG A 242 -2.40 11.70 16.72
CA ARG A 242 -1.06 11.41 16.17
C ARG A 242 -0.93 9.97 15.71
N VAL A 243 0.10 9.70 14.90
CA VAL A 243 0.49 8.34 14.50
C VAL A 243 1.83 7.99 15.16
N GLU A 244 1.91 6.80 15.75
CA GLU A 244 3.14 6.27 16.36
C GLU A 244 3.63 5.08 15.55
N GLU A 245 4.92 5.05 15.22
CA GLU A 245 5.54 3.87 14.64
C GLU A 245 5.55 2.73 15.66
N VAL A 246 5.31 1.51 15.20
CA VAL A 246 5.33 0.32 16.05
C VAL A 246 5.95 -0.86 15.31
N GLY A 247 6.68 -1.68 16.05
CA GLY A 247 7.25 -2.95 15.59
C GLY A 247 6.27 -4.11 15.73
N LEU A 248 6.78 -5.25 16.17
CA LEU A 248 5.98 -6.45 16.37
C LEU A 248 5.21 -6.40 17.69
N CYS A 249 3.89 -6.36 17.62
CA CYS A 249 2.96 -6.59 18.71
C CYS A 249 2.71 -8.10 18.87
N LEU A 250 3.12 -8.68 20.00
CA LEU A 250 2.82 -10.08 20.34
C LEU A 250 1.44 -10.20 20.99
N THR A 251 0.73 -11.30 20.72
CA THR A 251 -0.53 -11.59 21.40
C THR A 251 -0.28 -12.13 22.81
N GLU A 252 -1.14 -11.74 23.75
CA GLU A 252 -1.11 -12.27 25.12
C GLU A 252 -1.80 -13.65 25.17
N GLY A 253 -1.26 -14.59 25.95
CA GLY A 253 -1.90 -15.89 26.21
C GLY A 253 -1.66 -17.02 25.20
N ASP A 254 -0.99 -16.78 24.06
CA ASP A 254 -0.70 -17.79 23.03
C ASP A 254 0.77 -18.26 23.00
N ASP A 255 1.53 -18.07 24.08
CA ASP A 255 3.00 -18.24 24.10
C ASP A 255 3.72 -17.44 22.98
N GLY A 256 3.08 -16.35 22.54
CA GLY A 256 3.51 -15.51 21.42
C GLY A 256 3.38 -16.18 20.04
N LEU A 257 2.68 -17.31 19.90
CA LEU A 257 2.50 -18.03 18.62
C LEU A 257 2.03 -17.09 17.50
N PHE A 258 1.22 -16.10 17.85
CA PHE A 258 0.73 -15.07 16.95
C PHE A 258 1.35 -13.70 17.27
N GLY A 259 1.47 -12.89 16.22
CA GLY A 259 1.87 -11.50 16.34
C GLY A 259 1.42 -10.68 15.16
N ALA A 260 1.44 -9.37 15.33
CA ALA A 260 1.04 -8.40 14.33
C ALA A 260 2.07 -7.28 14.22
N SER A 261 2.26 -6.75 13.02
CA SER A 261 3.04 -5.54 12.81
C SER A 261 2.17 -4.54 12.07
N PRO A 262 1.29 -3.82 12.78
CA PRO A 262 0.61 -2.68 12.20
C PRO A 262 1.64 -1.70 11.62
N ASP A 263 1.31 -1.04 10.52
CA ASP A 263 2.13 0.02 9.91
C ASP A 263 2.25 1.25 10.83
N GLY A 264 1.40 1.34 11.86
CA GLY A 264 1.51 2.30 12.95
C GLY A 264 0.38 2.13 13.97
N LEU A 265 0.36 2.99 14.98
CA LEU A 265 -0.75 3.15 15.91
C LEU A 265 -1.29 4.56 15.80
N VAL A 266 -2.58 4.69 15.52
CA VAL A 266 -3.27 5.97 15.61
C VAL A 266 -3.70 6.18 17.06
N ARG A 267 -3.26 7.28 17.67
CA ARG A 267 -3.86 7.83 18.89
C ARG A 267 -4.79 8.96 18.49
N ASP A 268 -6.09 8.73 18.58
CA ASP A 268 -7.07 9.78 18.29
C ASP A 268 -7.09 10.84 19.40
N GLY A 269 -7.58 12.05 19.09
CA GLY A 269 -7.67 13.14 20.07
C GLY A 269 -8.63 12.87 21.24
N GLY A 270 -9.46 11.83 21.14
CA GLY A 270 -10.36 11.35 22.20
C GLY A 270 -9.75 10.23 23.05
N GLY A 271 -8.44 9.96 22.92
CA GLY A 271 -7.71 8.95 23.69
C GLY A 271 -7.89 7.50 23.22
N GLY A 272 -8.55 7.26 22.08
CA GLY A 272 -8.65 5.94 21.48
C GLY A 272 -7.37 5.52 20.76
N VAL A 273 -7.05 4.23 20.84
CA VAL A 273 -5.96 3.61 20.08
C VAL A 273 -6.54 2.77 18.97
N TRP A 274 -5.96 2.88 17.77
CA TRP A 274 -6.33 2.08 16.60
C TRP A 274 -5.07 1.54 15.93
N ALA A 275 -5.10 0.29 15.48
CA ALA A 275 -4.08 -0.22 14.58
C ALA A 275 -4.17 0.53 13.25
N LEU A 276 -3.04 0.96 12.68
CA LEU A 276 -2.97 1.54 11.35
C LEU A 276 -2.43 0.50 10.38
N GLU A 277 -3.15 0.30 9.28
CA GLU A 277 -2.71 -0.47 8.13
C GLU A 277 -2.77 0.44 6.89
N VAL A 278 -1.77 0.37 6.03
CA VAL A 278 -1.73 1.10 4.76
C VAL A 278 -1.61 0.13 3.58
N LYS A 279 -2.42 0.36 2.55
CA LYS A 279 -2.40 -0.43 1.31
C LYS A 279 -2.33 0.48 0.09
N ASN A 280 -1.20 0.42 -0.61
CA ASN A 280 -0.93 1.28 -1.77
C ASN A 280 -1.34 0.59 -3.07
N HIS A 281 -2.27 1.19 -3.82
CA HIS A 281 -2.67 0.70 -5.13
C HIS A 281 -1.59 1.02 -6.16
N CYS A 282 -0.95 -0.02 -6.68
CA CYS A 282 0.07 0.12 -7.71
C CYS A 282 -0.58 0.50 -9.05
N PRO A 283 -0.18 1.64 -9.66
CA PRO A 283 -0.75 2.08 -10.92
C PRO A 283 -0.16 1.30 -12.11
N PHE A 284 0.88 0.49 -11.91
CA PHE A 284 1.53 -0.22 -13.01
C PHE A 284 0.80 -1.52 -13.38
N ALA A 285 0.69 -1.77 -14.68
CA ALA A 285 0.20 -3.01 -15.25
C ALA A 285 1.05 -3.46 -16.43
N GLU A 286 1.04 -4.75 -16.75
CA GLU A 286 1.60 -5.23 -18.02
C GLU A 286 0.62 -4.98 -19.17
N GLY A 287 1.15 -4.44 -20.27
CA GLY A 287 0.42 -4.32 -21.54
C GLY A 287 -0.03 -5.69 -22.04
N ARG A 288 -1.27 -5.78 -22.52
CA ARG A 288 -1.85 -7.03 -23.05
C ARG A 288 -1.69 -7.11 -24.57
N GLY A 289 -1.56 -8.34 -25.09
CA GLY A 289 -1.62 -8.66 -26.52
C GLY A 289 -0.29 -9.01 -27.19
N ALA A 290 -0.36 -9.53 -28.42
CA ALA A 290 0.80 -10.00 -29.19
C ALA A 290 1.86 -8.90 -29.44
N LYS A 291 1.43 -7.64 -29.49
CA LYS A 291 2.32 -6.49 -29.65
C LYS A 291 3.15 -6.22 -28.40
N ALA A 292 2.58 -6.37 -27.20
CA ALA A 292 3.30 -6.22 -25.93
C ALA A 292 4.32 -7.35 -25.71
N LYS A 293 4.06 -8.56 -26.24
CA LYS A 293 5.03 -9.67 -26.21
C LYS A 293 6.27 -9.43 -27.08
N LYS A 294 6.19 -8.53 -28.06
CA LYS A 294 7.30 -8.15 -28.96
C LYS A 294 8.09 -6.93 -28.48
N LEU A 295 7.62 -6.25 -27.44
CA LEU A 295 8.30 -5.09 -26.87
C LEU A 295 9.40 -5.55 -25.90
N GLU A 296 10.47 -4.74 -25.83
CA GLU A 296 11.48 -4.88 -24.80
C GLU A 296 10.83 -4.88 -23.41
N ARG A 297 11.46 -5.54 -22.44
CA ARG A 297 10.89 -5.73 -21.09
C ARG A 297 10.60 -4.41 -20.38
N SER A 298 11.41 -3.38 -20.66
CA SER A 298 11.24 -2.00 -20.21
C SER A 298 10.17 -1.21 -20.97
N GLU A 299 9.52 -1.76 -22.00
CA GLU A 299 8.45 -1.08 -22.75
C GLU A 299 7.08 -1.75 -22.54
N ARG A 300 7.01 -2.75 -21.66
CA ARG A 300 5.80 -3.54 -21.39
C ARG A 300 4.87 -2.95 -20.35
N TYR A 301 5.33 -2.02 -19.52
CA TYR A 301 4.54 -1.47 -18.43
C TYR A 301 3.68 -0.29 -18.89
N ILE A 302 2.43 -0.28 -18.46
CA ILE A 302 1.48 0.81 -18.66
C ILE A 302 0.99 1.33 -17.31
N VAL A 303 0.57 2.59 -17.28
CA VAL A 303 -0.11 3.18 -16.13
C VAL A 303 -1.61 2.94 -16.28
N ARG A 304 -2.20 2.29 -15.27
CA ARG A 304 -3.62 2.03 -15.10
C ARG A 304 -3.97 2.19 -13.63
N ASP A 305 -4.12 3.43 -13.21
CA ASP A 305 -4.58 3.74 -11.87
C ASP A 305 -6.10 3.58 -11.75
N ARG A 306 -6.60 3.43 -10.52
CA ARG A 306 -8.02 3.26 -10.21
C ARG A 306 -8.36 4.00 -8.92
N PRO A 307 -9.62 4.44 -8.74
CA PRO A 307 -10.03 5.07 -7.49
C PRO A 307 -9.76 4.17 -6.29
N ALA A 308 -9.45 4.77 -5.15
CA ALA A 308 -9.42 4.07 -3.88
C ALA A 308 -10.85 3.56 -3.59
N PRO A 309 -11.07 2.24 -3.51
CA PRO A 309 -12.33 1.65 -3.10
C PRO A 309 -12.73 2.08 -1.70
N GLU A 310 -14.05 2.25 -1.55
CA GLU A 310 -14.69 2.75 -0.33
C GLU A 310 -15.05 1.63 0.66
N SER A 311 -14.56 0.42 0.44
CA SER A 311 -14.77 -0.73 1.30
C SER A 311 -13.45 -1.42 1.61
N ILE A 312 -13.44 -2.15 2.72
CA ILE A 312 -12.35 -3.04 3.08
C ILE A 312 -12.51 -4.33 2.26
N MET A 313 -11.39 -4.89 1.79
CA MET A 313 -11.43 -6.18 1.12
C MET A 313 -11.57 -7.30 2.16
N PRO A 314 -12.46 -8.30 1.97
CA PRO A 314 -12.70 -9.33 2.98
C PRO A 314 -11.44 -10.06 3.45
N TRP A 315 -10.50 -10.34 2.54
CA TRP A 315 -9.24 -11.00 2.89
C TRP A 315 -8.27 -10.18 3.75
N VAL A 316 -8.57 -8.90 3.98
CA VAL A 316 -7.80 -8.01 4.86
C VAL A 316 -8.40 -7.95 6.27
N ILE A 317 -9.67 -8.33 6.47
CA ILE A 317 -10.30 -8.36 7.79
C ILE A 317 -9.52 -9.21 8.81
N PRO A 318 -9.05 -10.43 8.49
CA PRO A 318 -8.24 -11.22 9.43
C PRO A 318 -6.97 -10.50 9.88
N GLN A 319 -6.33 -9.76 8.97
CA GLN A 319 -5.14 -8.98 9.27
C GLN A 319 -5.48 -7.86 10.26
N LEU A 320 -6.50 -7.04 9.96
CA LEU A 320 -6.90 -5.90 10.79
C LEU A 320 -7.38 -6.32 12.19
N MET A 321 -8.10 -7.44 12.28
CA MET A 321 -8.60 -7.97 13.54
C MET A 321 -7.48 -8.55 14.39
N LEU A 322 -6.51 -9.25 13.79
CA LEU A 322 -5.33 -9.73 14.50
C LEU A 322 -4.43 -8.58 14.97
N GLU A 323 -4.29 -7.51 14.17
CA GLU A 323 -3.61 -6.27 14.58
C GLU A 323 -4.30 -5.63 15.78
N SER A 324 -5.62 -5.46 15.70
CA SER A 324 -6.41 -4.89 16.79
C SER A 324 -6.25 -5.69 18.08
N TYR A 325 -6.29 -7.02 17.98
CA TYR A 325 -6.07 -7.92 19.11
C TYR A 325 -4.65 -7.80 19.69
N ALA A 326 -3.64 -7.87 18.84
CA ALA A 326 -2.24 -7.86 19.25
C ALA A 326 -1.81 -6.51 19.86
N VAL A 327 -2.44 -5.40 19.49
CA VAL A 327 -2.17 -4.09 20.12
C VAL A 327 -2.53 -4.13 21.61
N GLY A 328 -3.67 -4.71 21.97
CA GLY A 328 -4.14 -4.82 23.36
C GLY A 328 -5.59 -4.41 23.53
N GLU A 329 -6.15 -4.59 24.73
CA GLU A 329 -7.56 -4.29 25.06
C GLU A 329 -7.95 -2.82 24.84
N GLU A 330 -6.99 -1.91 24.88
CA GLU A 330 -7.20 -0.49 24.61
C GLU A 330 -7.47 -0.18 23.13
N CYS A 331 -7.18 -1.12 22.23
CA CYS A 331 -7.36 -0.95 20.80
C CYS A 331 -8.83 -1.07 20.40
N ARG A 332 -9.37 0.00 19.81
CA ARG A 332 -10.78 0.11 19.40
C ARG A 332 -11.08 -0.58 18.07
N GLY A 333 -10.05 -0.93 17.31
CA GLY A 333 -10.16 -1.51 15.98
C GLY A 333 -8.99 -1.09 15.10
N ALA A 334 -9.23 -1.04 13.79
CA ALA A 334 -8.21 -0.69 12.82
C ALA A 334 -8.64 0.45 11.89
N VAL A 335 -7.65 1.25 11.49
CA VAL A 335 -7.72 2.24 10.43
C VAL A 335 -7.00 1.66 9.22
N LEU A 336 -7.66 1.63 8.07
CA LEU A 336 -7.06 1.27 6.79
C LEU A 336 -6.94 2.51 5.91
N VAL A 337 -5.71 2.89 5.57
CA VAL A 337 -5.45 3.93 4.55
C VAL A 337 -5.17 3.28 3.21
N ARG A 338 -5.91 3.71 2.19
CA ARG A 338 -5.77 3.22 0.83
C ARG A 338 -5.33 4.33 -0.09
N LEU A 339 -4.04 4.37 -0.41
CA LEU A 339 -3.47 5.38 -1.30
C LEU A 339 -3.44 4.89 -2.74
N THR A 340 -3.74 5.80 -3.66
CA THR A 340 -3.56 5.63 -5.11
C THR A 340 -2.51 6.63 -5.60
N ALA A 341 -1.93 6.36 -6.76
CA ALA A 341 -0.88 7.22 -7.30
C ALA A 341 -1.44 8.63 -7.64
N THR A 342 -2.56 8.68 -8.34
CA THR A 342 -3.10 9.88 -8.99
C THR A 342 -4.48 10.29 -8.52
N MET A 343 -5.19 9.45 -7.77
CA MET A 343 -6.59 9.72 -7.40
C MET A 343 -6.76 10.18 -5.95
N GLY A 344 -5.75 10.00 -5.10
CA GLY A 344 -5.80 10.37 -3.69
C GLY A 344 -5.86 9.15 -2.78
N ALA A 345 -6.49 9.29 -1.61
CA ALA A 345 -6.56 8.24 -0.61
C ALA A 345 -7.94 8.12 0.04
N SER A 346 -8.30 6.91 0.43
CA SER A 346 -9.44 6.65 1.33
C SER A 346 -8.93 6.28 2.71
N ILE A 347 -9.54 6.83 3.75
CA ILE A 347 -9.32 6.47 5.15
C ILE A 347 -10.56 5.74 5.64
N LEU A 348 -10.41 4.47 6.00
CA LEU A 348 -11.48 3.59 6.43
C LEU A 348 -11.25 3.19 7.89
N ARG A 349 -12.31 2.99 8.67
CA ARG A 349 -12.25 2.42 10.01
C ARG A 349 -13.14 1.20 10.13
N VAL A 350 -12.65 0.18 10.81
CA VAL A 350 -13.42 -0.99 11.22
C VAL A 350 -13.24 -1.18 12.72
N LYS A 351 -14.35 -1.41 13.43
CA LYS A 351 -14.32 -1.65 14.88
C LYS A 351 -13.75 -3.02 15.17
N ARG A 352 -13.06 -3.14 16.31
CA ARG A 352 -12.66 -4.42 16.88
C ARG A 352 -13.89 -5.29 17.12
N ASP A 353 -13.82 -6.55 16.68
CA ASP A 353 -14.84 -7.58 16.93
C ASP A 353 -14.17 -8.75 17.66
N ASP A 354 -14.33 -8.80 18.99
CA ASP A 354 -13.71 -9.83 19.82
C ASP A 354 -14.25 -11.24 19.57
N GLU A 355 -15.51 -11.37 19.14
CA GLU A 355 -16.09 -12.67 18.78
C GLU A 355 -15.43 -13.20 17.50
N TYR A 356 -15.28 -12.35 16.49
CA TYR A 356 -14.55 -12.70 15.26
C TYR A 356 -13.07 -12.99 15.54
N ILE A 357 -12.41 -12.19 16.38
CA ILE A 357 -11.02 -12.42 16.80
C ILE A 357 -10.90 -13.80 17.45
N PHE A 358 -11.82 -14.14 18.36
CA PHE A 358 -11.82 -15.44 19.02
C PHE A 358 -11.98 -16.59 18.02
N GLU A 359 -12.88 -16.47 17.04
CA GLU A 359 -13.02 -17.44 15.96
C GLU A 359 -11.77 -17.54 15.07
N LEU A 360 -11.19 -16.40 14.69
CA LEU A 360 -9.95 -16.33 13.92
C LEU A 360 -8.83 -17.09 14.64
N LEU A 361 -8.62 -16.83 15.94
CA LEU A 361 -7.59 -17.49 16.73
C LEU A 361 -7.79 -19.00 16.79
N LYS A 362 -9.02 -19.51 16.84
CA LYS A 362 -9.30 -20.96 16.77
C LYS A 362 -8.80 -21.56 15.46
N TRP A 363 -9.08 -20.92 14.32
CA TRP A 363 -8.61 -21.39 13.01
C TRP A 363 -7.10 -21.33 12.87
N LEU A 364 -6.47 -20.27 13.38
CA LEU A 364 -5.01 -20.14 13.37
C LEU A 364 -4.32 -21.18 14.26
N ARG A 365 -4.88 -21.47 15.45
CA ARG A 365 -4.39 -22.55 16.33
C ARG A 365 -4.57 -23.91 15.67
N LEU A 366 -5.73 -24.19 15.08
CA LEU A 366 -5.97 -25.44 14.36
C LEU A 366 -5.00 -25.61 13.18
N PHE A 367 -4.70 -24.54 12.46
CA PHE A 367 -3.72 -24.56 11.38
C PHE A 367 -2.32 -24.89 11.91
N ASN A 368 -1.92 -24.26 13.02
CA ASN A 368 -0.67 -24.54 13.67
C ASN A 368 -0.59 -26.00 14.14
N GLU A 369 -1.59 -26.50 14.86
CA GLU A 369 -1.62 -27.86 15.39
C GLU A 369 -1.52 -28.92 14.29
N ARG A 370 -2.23 -28.74 13.17
CA ARG A 370 -2.21 -29.70 12.05
C ARG A 370 -0.90 -29.64 11.26
N PHE A 371 -0.47 -28.44 10.88
CA PHE A 371 0.55 -28.27 9.83
C PHE A 371 1.93 -27.83 10.34
N LEU A 372 2.10 -27.64 11.65
CA LEU A 372 3.44 -27.55 12.25
C LEU A 372 4.18 -28.89 12.17
N SER A 373 3.45 -30.01 12.13
CA SER A 373 3.97 -31.35 11.84
C SER A 373 4.36 -31.51 10.36
N ASP A 374 4.80 -32.70 9.95
CA ASP A 374 5.12 -32.99 8.55
C ASP A 374 3.91 -33.16 7.62
N GLU A 375 2.69 -32.98 8.12
CA GLU A 375 1.49 -32.96 7.29
C GLU A 375 1.45 -31.69 6.41
N GLU A 376 1.25 -31.87 5.11
CA GLU A 376 0.98 -30.77 4.18
C GLU A 376 -0.52 -30.45 4.18
N PRO A 377 -0.92 -29.16 4.23
CA PRO A 377 -2.32 -28.82 4.03
C PRO A 377 -2.76 -29.30 2.64
N GLY A 378 -3.92 -29.96 2.57
CA GLY A 378 -4.59 -30.20 1.30
C GLY A 378 -5.24 -28.93 0.75
N VAL A 379 -5.74 -28.98 -0.49
CA VAL A 379 -6.58 -27.90 -1.03
C VAL A 379 -7.89 -27.83 -0.23
N ASP A 380 -8.34 -26.62 0.09
CA ASP A 380 -9.58 -26.37 0.84
C ASP A 380 -9.61 -27.07 2.22
N PHE A 381 -8.44 -27.14 2.89
CA PHE A 381 -8.18 -27.93 4.10
C PHE A 381 -9.13 -27.71 5.32
N PHE A 382 -9.88 -26.61 5.36
CA PHE A 382 -10.90 -26.34 6.39
C PHE A 382 -12.34 -26.33 5.87
N SER A 383 -12.56 -26.40 4.55
CA SER A 383 -13.89 -26.21 3.95
C SER A 383 -14.95 -27.21 4.41
N SER A 384 -14.54 -28.42 4.79
CA SER A 384 -15.43 -29.48 5.28
C SER A 384 -15.62 -29.47 6.81
N LEU A 385 -14.92 -28.59 7.53
CA LEU A 385 -15.00 -28.53 8.98
C LEU A 385 -16.22 -27.69 9.42
N PRO A 386 -16.99 -28.14 10.41
CA PRO A 386 -18.12 -27.37 10.94
C PRO A 386 -17.70 -25.97 11.37
N GLY A 387 -18.49 -24.95 11.01
CA GLY A 387 -18.24 -23.56 11.39
C GLY A 387 -17.33 -22.77 10.45
N HIS A 388 -16.61 -23.42 9.52
CA HIS A 388 -15.71 -22.69 8.61
C HIS A 388 -16.49 -21.83 7.62
N SER A 389 -17.58 -22.35 7.07
CA SER A 389 -18.48 -21.61 6.18
C SER A 389 -19.05 -20.35 6.83
N GLU A 390 -19.46 -20.45 8.09
CA GLU A 390 -20.00 -19.36 8.89
C GLU A 390 -18.93 -18.31 9.16
N PHE A 391 -17.70 -18.74 9.49
CA PHE A 391 -16.55 -17.85 9.64
C PHE A 391 -16.19 -17.11 8.34
N VAL A 392 -16.25 -17.79 7.19
CA VAL A 392 -16.07 -17.18 5.86
C VAL A 392 -17.16 -16.13 5.63
N GLN A 393 -18.42 -16.45 5.91
CA GLN A 393 -19.52 -15.50 5.74
C GLN A 393 -19.38 -14.28 6.65
N ARG A 394 -19.07 -14.49 7.93
CA ARG A 394 -18.82 -13.40 8.91
C ARG A 394 -17.67 -12.50 8.48
N THR A 395 -16.62 -13.06 7.86
CA THR A 395 -15.52 -12.28 7.29
C THR A 395 -16.02 -11.32 6.19
N SER A 396 -16.94 -11.78 5.33
CA SER A 396 -17.56 -10.93 4.30
C SER A 396 -18.45 -9.85 4.91
N GLU A 397 -19.21 -10.18 5.96
CA GLU A 397 -20.11 -9.25 6.64
C GLU A 397 -19.33 -8.10 7.28
N LEU A 398 -18.22 -8.37 7.96
CA LEU A 398 -17.36 -7.34 8.55
C LEU A 398 -16.71 -6.41 7.51
N ALA A 399 -16.47 -6.92 6.29
CA ALA A 399 -15.95 -6.12 5.19
C ALA A 399 -17.01 -5.25 4.50
N ASN A 400 -18.29 -5.48 4.78
CA ASN A 400 -19.39 -4.73 4.21
C ASN A 400 -19.38 -3.27 4.70
N ARG A 401 -19.88 -2.36 3.87
CA ARG A 401 -19.95 -0.91 4.13
C ARG A 401 -20.73 -0.56 5.38
N ASP A 402 -21.68 -1.40 5.80
CA ASP A 402 -22.44 -1.17 7.04
C ASP A 402 -21.58 -1.32 8.30
N ASN A 403 -20.46 -2.06 8.21
CA ASN A 403 -19.52 -2.29 9.30
C ASN A 403 -18.21 -1.50 9.14
N VAL A 404 -18.06 -0.76 8.04
CA VAL A 404 -16.87 0.02 7.71
C VAL A 404 -17.24 1.49 7.60
N GLU A 405 -16.66 2.31 8.47
CA GLU A 405 -16.79 3.76 8.40
C GLU A 405 -15.82 4.32 7.35
N MET A 406 -16.35 4.99 6.32
CA MET A 406 -15.54 5.88 5.46
C MET A 406 -15.30 7.18 6.22
N VAL A 407 -14.09 7.35 6.75
CA VAL A 407 -13.72 8.48 7.60
C VAL A 407 -13.46 9.74 6.76
N GLU A 408 -12.63 9.61 5.71
CA GLU A 408 -12.31 10.72 4.82
C GLU A 408 -11.86 10.18 3.46
N TYR A 409 -12.24 10.90 2.40
CA TYR A 409 -11.58 10.80 1.11
C TYR A 409 -10.66 12.02 0.92
N VAL A 410 -9.37 11.77 0.75
CA VAL A 410 -8.35 12.81 0.54
C VAL A 410 -8.05 12.90 -0.95
N GLU A 411 -8.36 14.03 -1.58
CA GLU A 411 -8.05 14.26 -2.99
C GLU A 411 -6.54 14.19 -3.27
N SER A 412 -6.12 13.74 -4.46
CA SER A 412 -4.70 13.60 -4.82
C SER A 412 -3.86 14.88 -4.63
N ARG A 413 -4.46 16.05 -4.85
CA ARG A 413 -3.81 17.35 -4.65
C ARG A 413 -3.65 17.74 -3.17
N ALA A 414 -4.44 17.14 -2.29
CA ALA A 414 -4.43 17.36 -0.85
C ALA A 414 -3.50 16.39 -0.12
N VAL A 415 -2.99 15.34 -0.79
CA VAL A 415 -1.95 14.47 -0.23
C VAL A 415 -0.65 15.26 -0.09
N ARG A 416 -0.35 15.68 1.13
CA ARG A 416 0.86 16.43 1.46
C ARG A 416 2.08 15.53 1.33
N ARG A 417 3.15 16.09 0.77
CA ARG A 417 4.46 15.44 0.74
C ARG A 417 5.50 16.43 1.25
N PRO A 418 6.07 16.19 2.44
CA PRO A 418 7.03 17.12 3.03
C PRO A 418 8.15 17.43 2.02
N GLY A 419 8.47 18.71 1.84
CA GLY A 419 9.48 19.17 0.88
C GLY A 419 8.99 19.42 -0.55
N GLU A 420 7.78 18.99 -0.96
CA GLU A 420 7.16 19.52 -2.18
C GLU A 420 6.69 20.96 -1.90
N ARG A 421 7.11 21.94 -2.72
CA ARG A 421 6.49 23.27 -2.69
C ARG A 421 5.01 23.08 -3.01
N ASN A 422 4.11 23.73 -2.27
CA ASN A 422 2.67 23.76 -2.51
C ASN A 422 2.33 24.51 -3.82
N GLU A 423 2.96 24.15 -4.93
CA GLU A 423 2.51 24.58 -6.24
C GLU A 423 1.35 23.66 -6.64
N PRO A 424 0.15 24.22 -6.91
CA PRO A 424 -0.97 23.40 -7.33
C PRO A 424 -0.57 22.64 -8.59
N LEU A 425 -0.69 21.32 -8.54
CA LEU A 425 -0.71 20.49 -9.74
C LEU A 425 -1.85 21.01 -10.60
N ILE A 426 -1.51 21.73 -11.66
CA ILE A 426 -2.45 22.07 -12.72
C ILE A 426 -2.77 20.72 -13.39
N LEU A 427 -3.87 20.11 -12.95
CA LEU A 427 -4.48 18.91 -13.55
C LEU A 427 -5.41 19.28 -14.71
#